data_AF-A0A9X8YMI4-F1
#
_entry.id   AF-A0A9X8YMI4-F1
#
_cell.length_a   1.000
_cell.length_b   1.000
_cell.length_c   1.000
_cell.angle_alpha   90.00
_cell.angle_beta   90.00
_cell.angle_gamma   90.00
#
_symmetry.space_group_name_H-M   'P 1'
#
loop_
_entity.id
_entity.type
_entity.pdbx_description
1 polymer ?
#
loop_
_entity_poly.entity_id
_entity_poly.type
_entity_poly.pdbx_seq_one_letter_code
_entity_poly.pdbx_strand_id
1 'polypeptide(L)'
;TRIAFTVSSKIDSRTILDQGGAESLLGMGDMLYLAPNSSIPVRVHGAFVRDQEVHAVVKDWKARERPQYKEGILSGGEDGEGGAGGGMDGDEELDPLFDQAVDFVVDKR
;
A
#
# COMPACT_ATOMS: atom_id res chain seq x y z
N THR A 1 -0.43 -13.58 -0.55
CA THR A 1 -1.57 -13.70 0.38
C THR A 1 -2.28 -12.36 0.44
N ARG A 2 -3.61 -12.34 0.34
CA ARG A 2 -4.39 -11.08 0.34
C ARG A 2 -5.59 -11.19 1.28
N ILE A 3 -5.96 -10.08 1.91
CA ILE A 3 -7.11 -9.96 2.80
C ILE A 3 -7.91 -8.75 2.35
N ALA A 4 -9.22 -8.91 2.20
CA ALA A 4 -10.14 -7.80 1.98
C ALA A 4 -11.23 -7.80 3.06
N PHE A 5 -11.36 -6.68 3.76
CA PHE A 5 -12.56 -6.35 4.53
C PHE A 5 -13.62 -5.77 3.60
N THR A 6 -14.79 -5.40 4.14
CA THR A 6 -15.84 -4.76 3.36
C THR A 6 -15.31 -3.56 2.59
N VAL A 7 -15.51 -3.57 1.27
CA VAL A 7 -15.16 -2.48 0.35
C VAL A 7 -16.40 -1.89 -0.30
N SER A 8 -16.27 -0.70 -0.86
CA SER A 8 -17.40 0.04 -1.43
C SER A 8 -17.85 -0.49 -2.79
N SER A 9 -16.97 -1.11 -3.58
CA SER A 9 -17.29 -1.53 -4.94
C SER A 9 -16.67 -2.85 -5.36
N LYS A 10 -17.27 -3.46 -6.39
CA LYS A 10 -16.71 -4.64 -7.08
C LYS A 10 -15.33 -4.39 -7.68
N ILE A 11 -15.05 -3.15 -8.09
CA ILE A 11 -13.76 -2.75 -8.66
C ILE A 11 -12.70 -2.84 -7.56
N ASP A 12 -12.98 -2.28 -6.37
CA ASP A 12 -12.07 -2.35 -5.23
C ASP A 12 -11.81 -3.80 -4.78
N SER A 13 -12.86 -4.63 -4.78
CA SER A 13 -12.71 -6.07 -4.49
C SER A 13 -11.76 -6.73 -5.47
N ARG A 14 -11.87 -6.44 -6.77
CA ARG A 14 -10.97 -6.98 -7.79
C ARG A 14 -9.56 -6.43 -7.66
N THR A 15 -9.38 -5.15 -7.33
CA THR A 15 -8.05 -4.58 -7.08
C THR A 15 -7.32 -5.31 -5.95
N ILE A 16 -8.05 -5.75 -4.91
CA ILE A 16 -7.46 -6.42 -3.75
C ILE A 16 -7.35 -7.93 -3.95
N LEU A 17 -8.35 -8.61 -4.52
CA LEU A 17 -8.42 -10.09 -4.55
C LEU A 17 -8.32 -10.69 -5.95
N ASP A 18 -8.19 -9.86 -6.99
CA ASP A 18 -8.37 -10.22 -8.41
C ASP A 18 -9.77 -10.78 -8.73
N GLN A 19 -10.71 -10.71 -7.78
CA GLN A 19 -12.09 -11.20 -7.91
C GLN A 19 -13.08 -10.36 -7.09
N GLY A 20 -14.36 -10.47 -7.42
CA GLY A 20 -15.44 -9.83 -6.66
C GLY A 20 -15.82 -10.59 -5.38
N GLY A 21 -16.56 -9.94 -4.48
CA GLY A 21 -17.13 -10.56 -3.28
C GLY A 21 -16.93 -9.74 -2.01
N ALA A 22 -15.87 -8.94 -1.92
CA ALA A 22 -15.59 -8.14 -0.73
C ALA A 22 -16.60 -6.99 -0.54
N GLU A 23 -17.27 -6.55 -1.60
CA GLU A 23 -18.32 -5.53 -1.52
C GLU A 23 -19.62 -6.01 -0.85
N SER A 24 -19.79 -7.33 -0.74
CA SER A 24 -20.97 -7.96 -0.15
C SER A 24 -20.76 -8.39 1.31
N LEU A 25 -19.61 -8.04 1.90
CA LEU A 25 -19.28 -8.33 3.29
C LEU A 25 -20.08 -7.44 4.25
N LEU A 26 -20.36 -7.95 5.45
CA LEU A 26 -21.29 -7.33 6.42
C LEU A 26 -20.66 -6.21 7.27
N GLY A 27 -19.37 -5.93 7.10
CA GLY A 27 -18.62 -5.00 7.94
C GLY A 27 -18.21 -5.63 9.26
N MET A 28 -17.80 -4.79 10.23
CA MET A 28 -17.53 -5.20 11.62
C MET A 28 -16.62 -6.43 11.76
N GLY A 29 -15.60 -6.55 10.91
CA GLY A 29 -14.62 -7.63 10.94
C GLY A 29 -14.87 -8.77 9.97
N ASP A 30 -15.98 -8.79 9.23
CA ASP A 30 -16.20 -9.75 8.12
C ASP A 30 -15.18 -9.53 7.00
N MET A 31 -14.53 -10.59 6.53
CA MET A 31 -13.44 -10.52 5.56
C MET A 31 -13.35 -11.73 4.62
N LEU A 32 -12.70 -11.53 3.49
CA LEU A 32 -12.25 -12.57 2.57
C LEU A 32 -10.73 -12.74 2.67
N TYR A 33 -10.29 -13.97 2.89
CA TYR A 33 -8.88 -14.35 2.96
C TYR A 33 -8.49 -15.19 1.73
N LEU A 34 -7.45 -14.75 1.01
CA LEU A 34 -6.87 -15.47 -0.12
C LEU A 34 -5.46 -15.97 0.25
N ALA A 35 -5.38 -17.28 0.50
CA ALA A 35 -4.15 -18.00 0.79
C ALA A 35 -3.15 -17.91 -0.39
N PRO A 36 -1.83 -17.95 -0.14
CA PRO A 36 -0.86 -18.10 -1.21
C PRO A 36 -1.11 -19.43 -1.90
N ASN A 37 -1.15 -19.44 -3.24
CA ASN A 37 -1.45 -20.61 -4.09
C ASN A 37 -2.91 -21.10 -4.08
N SER A 38 -3.85 -20.34 -3.51
CA SER A 38 -5.30 -20.57 -3.71
C SER A 38 -5.86 -19.55 -4.69
N SER A 39 -6.82 -19.97 -5.52
CA SER A 39 -7.64 -19.07 -6.35
C SER A 39 -8.97 -18.70 -5.68
N ILE A 40 -9.41 -19.47 -4.67
CA ILE A 40 -10.70 -19.30 -4.02
C ILE A 40 -10.49 -18.61 -2.67
N PRO A 41 -11.18 -17.49 -2.40
CA PRO A 41 -11.11 -16.80 -1.13
C PRO A 41 -12.02 -17.48 -0.11
N VAL A 42 -11.57 -17.53 1.14
CA VAL A 42 -12.34 -18.07 2.26
C VAL A 42 -12.94 -16.92 3.05
N ARG A 43 -14.25 -16.98 3.33
CA ARG A 43 -14.91 -16.00 4.20
C ARG A 43 -14.58 -16.29 5.67
N VAL A 44 -14.15 -15.26 6.38
CA VAL A 44 -13.71 -15.34 7.78
C VAL A 44 -14.34 -14.18 8.55
N HIS A 45 -14.77 -14.45 9.79
CA HIS A 45 -15.19 -13.41 10.73
C HIS A 45 -13.99 -13.05 11.60
N GLY A 46 -13.53 -11.80 11.49
CA GLY A 46 -12.39 -11.27 12.23
C GLY A 46 -12.63 -11.27 13.73
N ALA A 47 -11.60 -11.61 14.50
CA ALA A 47 -11.65 -11.48 15.94
C ALA A 47 -11.69 -10.00 16.34
N PHE A 48 -12.62 -9.65 17.21
CA PHE A 48 -12.70 -8.32 17.78
C PHE A 48 -11.74 -8.18 18.95
N VAL A 49 -10.92 -7.12 18.94
CA VAL A 49 -10.06 -6.73 20.05
C VAL A 49 -10.33 -5.26 20.36
N ARG A 50 -10.57 -4.95 21.63
CA ARG A 50 -10.79 -3.58 22.08
C ARG A 50 -9.46 -2.87 22.27
N ASP A 51 -9.46 -1.56 22.10
CA ASP A 51 -8.27 -0.73 22.33
C ASP A 51 -7.68 -0.95 23.73
N GLN A 52 -8.51 -1.14 24.76
CA GLN A 52 -8.05 -1.40 26.12
C GLN A 52 -7.26 -2.71 26.22
N GLU A 53 -7.62 -3.74 25.46
CA GLU A 53 -6.92 -5.03 25.43
C GLU A 53 -5.55 -4.87 24.77
N VAL A 54 -5.46 -4.09 23.69
CA VAL A 54 -4.18 -3.74 23.05
C VAL A 54 -3.27 -3.00 24.04
N HIS A 55 -3.78 -1.98 24.73
CA HIS A 55 -3.00 -1.21 25.70
C HIS A 55 -2.53 -2.06 26.88
N ALA A 56 -3.37 -2.98 27.37
CA ALA A 56 -2.99 -3.90 28.44
C ALA A 56 -1.83 -4.81 28.03
N VAL A 57 -1.90 -5.41 26.84
CA VAL A 57 -0.83 -6.26 26.29
C VAL A 57 0.44 -5.46 26.06
N VAL A 58 0.35 -4.26 25.48
CA VAL A 58 1.51 -3.39 25.25
C VAL A 58 2.17 -2.99 26.57
N LYS A 59 1.39 -2.69 27.61
CA LYS A 59 1.93 -2.33 28.94
C LYS A 59 2.67 -3.52 29.57
N ASP A 60 2.11 -4.72 29.47
CA ASP A 60 2.77 -5.94 29.97
C ASP A 60 4.12 -6.16 29.27
N TRP A 61 4.16 -6.04 27.94
CA TRP A 61 5.41 -6.18 27.18
C TRP A 61 6.44 -5.09 27.52
N LYS A 62 6.01 -3.82 27.64
CA LYS A 62 6.90 -2.71 28.03
C LYS A 62 7.48 -2.84 29.43
N ALA A 63 6.82 -3.57 30.33
CA ALA A 63 7.32 -3.81 31.69
C ALA A 63 8.45 -4.86 31.71
N ARG A 64 8.54 -5.72 30.69
CA ARG A 64 9.54 -6.80 30.60
C ARG A 64 10.87 -6.31 30.08
N GLU A 65 10.87 -5.53 29.01
CA GLU A 65 12.11 -5.01 28.41
C GLU A 65 11.88 -3.69 27.66
N ARG A 66 12.97 -2.92 27.50
CA ARG A 66 12.99 -1.76 26.60
C ARG A 66 13.30 -2.21 25.17
N PRO A 67 12.70 -1.57 24.16
CA PRO A 67 12.99 -1.90 22.76
C PRO A 67 14.44 -1.60 22.40
N GLN A 68 15.10 -2.56 21.74
CA GLN A 68 16.44 -2.38 21.16
C GLN A 68 16.29 -1.95 19.70
N TYR A 69 16.19 -0.65 19.47
CA TYR A 69 16.08 -0.11 18.11
C TYR A 69 17.42 -0.21 17.39
N LYS A 70 17.40 -0.65 16.13
CA LYS A 70 18.58 -0.60 15.26
C LYS A 70 18.68 0.80 14.67
N GLU A 71 19.72 1.53 15.05
CA GLU A 71 20.09 2.79 14.42
C GLU A 71 20.32 2.55 12.93
N GLY A 72 19.85 3.47 12.08
CA GLY A 72 20.00 3.36 10.62
C GLY A 72 18.76 2.91 9.84
N ILE A 73 17.75 2.29 10.49
CA ILE A 73 16.50 1.91 9.78
C ILE A 73 15.75 3.15 9.26
N LEU A 74 15.81 4.25 10.02
CA LEU A 74 15.13 5.51 9.69
C LEU A 74 15.98 6.45 8.84
N SER A 75 17.29 6.23 8.74
CA SER A 75 18.14 6.94 7.79
C SER A 75 18.01 6.22 6.46
N GLY A 76 17.03 6.65 5.64
CA GLY A 76 16.97 6.24 4.25
C GLY A 76 18.34 6.47 3.61
N GLY A 77 18.84 5.47 2.87
CA GLY A 77 20.21 5.45 2.39
C GLY A 77 20.60 6.74 1.66
N GLU A 78 21.67 7.38 2.13
CA GLU A 78 22.41 8.37 1.35
C GLU A 78 23.25 7.72 0.23
N ASP A 79 23.19 6.39 0.09
CA ASP A 79 23.91 5.64 -0.94
C ASP A 79 22.98 4.73 -1.74
N GLY A 80 22.53 5.21 -2.91
CA GLY A 80 22.39 4.35 -4.10
C GLY A 80 20.98 3.90 -4.52
N GLU A 81 20.63 4.37 -5.72
CA GLU A 81 19.65 3.83 -6.69
C GLU A 81 18.20 4.30 -6.58
N GLY A 82 17.85 5.14 -7.55
CA GLY A 82 16.59 5.84 -7.69
C GLY A 82 15.38 4.94 -7.91
N GLY A 83 14.24 5.42 -7.42
CA GLY A 83 12.96 4.77 -7.59
C GLY A 83 11.82 5.62 -7.05
N ALA A 84 11.38 6.57 -7.87
CA ALA A 84 10.04 7.18 -7.85
C ALA A 84 9.59 7.87 -6.55
N GLY A 85 10.15 9.06 -6.28
CA GLY A 85 9.55 10.06 -5.39
C GLY A 85 9.31 11.35 -6.16
N GLY A 86 8.08 11.53 -6.67
CA GLY A 86 7.66 12.75 -7.38
C GLY A 86 7.70 13.96 -6.46
N GLY A 87 8.80 14.71 -6.50
CA GLY A 87 8.90 16.07 -6.02
C GLY A 87 8.58 17.02 -7.17
N MET A 88 7.45 17.72 -7.07
CA MET A 88 7.15 18.90 -7.88
C MET A 88 7.99 20.07 -7.38
N ASP A 89 9.20 20.22 -7.93
CA ASP A 89 9.95 21.47 -7.86
C ASP A 89 11.00 21.50 -8.98
N GLY A 90 10.81 22.42 -9.93
CA GLY A 90 11.86 23.11 -10.68
C GLY A 90 12.68 22.31 -11.71
N ASP A 91 12.42 22.60 -12.99
CA ASP A 91 13.18 22.16 -14.17
C ASP A 91 12.96 20.69 -14.56
N GLU A 92 11.81 20.43 -15.20
CA GLU A 92 11.76 19.35 -16.19
C GLU A 92 12.86 19.65 -17.21
N GLU A 93 13.97 18.91 -17.10
CA GLU A 93 15.04 18.88 -18.08
C GLU A 93 14.39 18.53 -19.43
N LEU A 94 14.06 19.57 -20.22
CA LEU A 94 13.36 19.41 -21.49
C LEU A 94 14.16 18.43 -22.34
N ASP A 95 13.46 17.51 -23.00
CA ASP A 95 14.08 16.51 -23.88
C ASP A 95 15.04 17.24 -24.84
N PRO A 96 16.30 16.80 -25.00
CA PRO A 96 17.25 17.41 -25.95
C PRO A 96 16.74 17.53 -27.38
N LEU A 97 15.71 16.76 -27.76
CA LEU A 97 15.03 16.78 -29.06
C LEU A 97 13.76 17.65 -29.07
N PHE A 98 13.38 18.29 -27.95
CA PHE A 98 12.18 19.12 -27.83
C PHE A 98 12.16 20.23 -28.89
N ASP A 99 13.28 20.95 -29.04
CA ASP A 99 13.41 22.01 -30.04
C ASP A 99 13.24 21.48 -31.48
N GLN A 100 13.79 20.29 -31.76
CA GLN A 100 13.66 19.65 -33.07
C GLN A 100 12.22 19.21 -33.37
N ALA A 101 11.49 18.75 -32.35
CA ALA A 101 10.09 18.38 -32.48
C ALA A 101 9.20 19.60 -32.71
N VAL A 102 9.47 20.72 -32.02
CA VAL A 102 8.77 21.99 -32.22
C VAL A 102 8.98 22.49 -33.64
N ASP A 103 10.24 22.53 -34.11
CA ASP A 103 10.55 22.98 -35.47
C ASP A 103 9.85 22.12 -36.53
N PHE A 104 9.84 20.80 -36.37
CA PHE A 104 9.15 19.91 -37.29
C PHE A 104 7.62 20.15 -37.35
N VAL A 105 7.00 20.45 -36.20
CA VAL A 105 5.56 20.73 -36.13
C VAL A 105 5.22 22.08 -36.74
N VAL A 106 6.08 23.08 -36.56
CA VAL A 106 5.88 24.43 -37.11
C VAL A 106 6.12 24.46 -38.64
N ASP A 107 7.11 23.72 -39.13
CA ASP A 107 7.44 23.66 -40.57
C ASP A 107 6.42 22.85 -41.40
N LYS A 108 5.70 21.90 -40.77
CA LYS A 108 4.65 21.11 -41.44
C LYS A 108 3.29 21.80 -41.61
N ARG A 109 3.24 23.14 -41.59
CA ARG A 109 2.02 23.91 -41.83
C ARG A 109 2.04 24.72 -43.12
#